data_AF-A0A520RC56-F1
#
_entry.id   AF-A0A520RC56-F1
#
_cell.length_a   1.000
_cell.length_b   1.000
_cell.length_c   1.000
_cell.angle_alpha   90.00
_cell.angle_beta   90.00
_cell.angle_gamma   90.00
#
_symmetry.space_group_name_H-M   'P 1'
#
loop_
_entity.id
_entity.type
_entity.pdbx_description
1 polymer ?
#
loop_
_entity_poly.entity_id
_entity_poly.type
_entity_poly.pdbx_seq_one_letter_code
_entity_poly.pdbx_strand_id
1 'polypeptide(L)'
;MALLKLVPAETNIPFSSWRFIAAGLSTLLVIGSIFAVATLGLNFGVDFRGGVTVEVADEEPIDIGAVRQAVSSLNLGDVKVQEIIDFAGSAPAVVVFVEQQDVGDPAPGTDADDGGEGVNNETAQQAAASAVQTALRDLLGENVEFRKIDVVGPTVSGELIQRGITAVVLAIGMMLIYIWFRFEWQFSVGAIV
;
A
#
# COMPACT_ATOMS: atom_id res chain seq x y z
N MET A 1 45.56 19.76 19.18
CA MET A 1 44.37 20.09 18.36
C MET A 1 43.16 20.02 19.28
N ALA A 2 42.49 21.15 19.55
CA ALA A 2 41.32 21.18 20.42
C ALA A 2 40.13 20.54 19.71
N LEU A 3 39.58 19.45 20.26
CA LEU A 3 38.38 18.81 19.76
C LEU A 3 37.19 19.76 19.99
N LEU A 4 36.48 20.13 18.93
CA LEU A 4 35.25 20.92 19.02
C LEU A 4 34.22 20.15 19.84
N LYS A 5 33.87 20.69 21.01
CA LYS A 5 32.90 20.10 21.94
C LYS A 5 31.49 20.57 21.55
N LEU A 6 30.90 19.89 20.56
CA LEU A 6 29.57 20.22 19.99
C LEU A 6 28.39 19.98 20.95
N VAL A 7 28.61 19.22 22.03
CA VAL A 7 27.56 18.92 23.03
C VAL A 7 28.02 19.44 24.41
N PRO A 8 27.19 20.23 25.11
CA PRO A 8 27.48 20.68 26.47
C PRO A 8 27.67 19.49 27.41
N ALA A 9 28.67 19.58 28.30
CA ALA A 9 28.94 18.52 29.29
C ALA A 9 27.79 18.34 30.30
N GLU A 10 26.99 19.39 30.53
CA GLU A 10 25.77 19.33 31.32
C GLU A 10 24.61 19.94 30.52
N THR A 11 23.64 19.10 30.19
CA THR A 11 22.45 19.49 29.42
C THR A 11 21.24 19.48 30.37
N ASN A 12 20.65 20.65 30.62
CA ASN A 12 19.49 20.83 31.50
C ASN A 12 18.31 21.37 30.70
N ILE A 13 17.55 20.46 30.07
CA ILE A 13 16.35 20.81 29.29
C ILE A 13 15.09 20.55 30.15
N PRO A 14 14.18 21.53 30.34
CA PRO A 14 13.05 21.42 31.26
C PRO A 14 11.84 20.69 30.64
N PHE A 15 11.99 19.40 30.29
CA PHE A 15 10.92 18.59 29.68
C PHE A 15 9.64 18.53 30.54
N SER A 16 9.79 18.51 31.86
CA SER A 16 8.64 18.39 32.79
C SER A 16 7.69 19.59 32.75
N SER A 17 8.21 20.80 32.49
CA SER A 17 7.39 22.02 32.46
C SER A 17 6.47 22.08 31.25
N TRP A 18 6.87 21.47 30.13
CA TRP A 18 6.12 21.51 28.87
C TRP A 18 5.22 20.29 28.65
N ARG A 19 5.28 19.31 29.56
CA ARG A 19 4.59 18.02 29.40
C ARG A 19 3.09 18.15 29.13
N PHE A 20 2.41 19.13 29.75
CA PHE A 20 0.97 19.30 29.56
C PHE A 20 0.60 19.93 28.22
N ILE A 21 1.42 20.88 27.75
CA ILE A 21 1.22 21.50 26.43
C ILE A 21 1.52 20.47 25.34
N ALA A 22 2.63 19.74 25.48
CA ALA A 22 3.00 18.67 24.58
C ALA A 22 1.95 17.55 24.57
N ALA A 23 1.47 17.10 25.74
CA ALA A 23 0.42 16.09 25.83
C ALA A 23 -0.87 16.56 25.16
N GLY A 24 -1.33 17.79 25.43
CA GLY A 24 -2.53 18.34 24.81
C GLY A 24 -2.43 18.44 23.29
N LEU A 25 -1.29 18.92 22.77
CA LEU A 25 -1.03 18.99 21.34
C LEU A 25 -0.99 17.59 20.70
N SER A 26 -0.26 16.64 21.31
CA SER A 26 -0.19 15.27 20.82
C SER A 26 -1.58 14.60 20.79
N THR A 27 -2.37 14.75 21.87
CA THR A 27 -3.74 14.21 21.90
C THR A 27 -4.61 14.83 20.81
N LEU A 28 -4.51 16.14 20.58
CA LEU A 28 -5.23 16.81 19.50
C LEU A 28 -4.83 16.27 18.12
N LEU A 29 -3.52 16.07 17.88
CA LEU A 29 -3.02 15.51 16.62
C LEU A 29 -3.44 14.05 16.43
N VAL A 30 -3.46 13.23 17.48
CA VAL A 30 -3.95 11.85 17.43
C VAL A 30 -5.44 11.82 17.08
N ILE A 31 -6.26 12.63 17.74
CA ILE A 31 -7.69 12.74 17.42
C ILE A 31 -7.88 13.25 15.98
N GLY A 32 -7.12 14.25 15.56
CA GLY A 32 -7.14 14.76 14.20
C GLY A 32 -6.77 13.70 13.16
N SER A 33 -5.78 12.85 13.46
CA SER A 33 -5.39 11.72 12.61
C SER A 33 -6.49 10.67 12.52
N ILE A 34 -7.09 10.27 13.65
CA ILE A 34 -8.22 9.32 13.67
C ILE A 34 -9.41 9.88 12.87
N PHE A 35 -9.72 11.17 13.05
CA PHE A 35 -10.77 11.85 12.30
C PHE A 35 -10.49 11.87 10.79
N ALA A 36 -9.26 12.21 10.40
CA ALA A 36 -8.84 12.20 9.01
C ALA A 36 -9.00 10.81 8.38
N VAL A 37 -8.56 9.75 9.08
CA VAL A 37 -8.74 8.37 8.61
C VAL A 37 -10.23 8.01 8.47
N ALA A 38 -11.08 8.44 9.40
CA ALA A 38 -12.51 8.15 9.37
C ALA A 38 -13.25 8.86 8.21
N THR A 39 -12.85 10.09 7.85
CA THR A 39 -13.53 10.87 6.81
C THR A 39 -12.92 10.77 5.42
N LEU A 40 -11.59 10.64 5.31
CA LEU A 40 -10.89 10.51 4.03
C LEU A 40 -10.71 9.04 3.61
N GLY A 41 -10.87 8.11 4.55
CA GLY A 41 -10.60 6.69 4.33
C GLY A 41 -9.11 6.38 4.24
N LEU A 42 -8.80 5.12 3.94
CA LEU A 42 -7.44 4.63 3.76
C LEU A 42 -7.17 4.24 2.30
N ASN A 43 -5.96 4.53 1.84
CA ASN A 43 -5.45 4.05 0.55
C ASN A 43 -5.02 2.60 0.70
N PHE A 44 -5.97 1.68 0.55
CA PHE A 44 -5.69 0.24 0.57
C PHE A 44 -4.95 -0.20 -0.70
N GLY A 45 -3.93 -1.05 -0.53
CA GLY A 45 -3.27 -1.76 -1.62
C GLY A 45 -4.08 -2.96 -2.11
N VAL A 46 -3.60 -3.62 -3.17
CA VAL A 46 -4.25 -4.80 -3.78
C VAL A 46 -4.39 -5.98 -2.82
N ASP A 47 -3.47 -6.09 -1.85
CA ASP A 47 -3.53 -7.11 -0.80
C ASP A 47 -4.80 -7.00 0.06
N PHE A 48 -5.38 -5.81 0.18
CA PHE A 48 -6.57 -5.54 1.01
C PHE A 48 -7.83 -5.24 0.19
N ARG A 49 -7.71 -4.67 -1.01
CA ARG A 49 -8.85 -4.42 -1.89
C ARG A 49 -9.11 -5.52 -2.92
N GLY A 50 -8.16 -6.43 -3.12
CA GLY A 50 -8.11 -7.24 -4.33
C GLY A 50 -7.68 -6.40 -5.53
N GLY A 51 -7.36 -7.06 -6.63
CA GLY A 51 -6.98 -6.41 -7.89
C GLY A 51 -5.69 -6.95 -8.49
N VAL A 52 -5.17 -6.21 -9.47
CA VAL A 52 -4.00 -6.59 -10.25
C VAL A 52 -2.92 -5.53 -10.09
N THR A 53 -1.69 -5.96 -9.86
CA THR A 53 -0.50 -5.09 -9.88
C THR A 53 0.47 -5.59 -10.94
N VAL A 54 0.87 -4.71 -11.85
CA VAL A 54 1.86 -4.98 -12.88
C VAL A 54 3.02 -4.01 -12.72
N GLU A 55 4.20 -4.54 -12.41
CA GLU A 55 5.45 -3.79 -12.39
C GLU A 55 6.19 -4.02 -13.71
N VAL A 56 6.48 -2.92 -14.38
CA VAL A 56 7.16 -2.89 -15.66
C VAL A 56 8.42 -2.04 -15.54
N ALA A 57 9.57 -2.59 -15.92
CA ALA A 57 10.86 -1.92 -15.89
C ALA A 57 11.38 -1.74 -17.32
N ASP A 58 11.95 -0.57 -17.59
CA ASP A 58 12.53 -0.23 -18.88
C ASP A 58 13.83 0.55 -18.67
N GLU A 59 14.77 0.42 -19.60
CA GLU A 59 16.05 1.14 -19.56
C GLU A 59 15.84 2.65 -19.83
N GLU A 60 14.80 2.98 -20.60
CA GLU A 60 14.40 4.36 -20.87
C GLU A 60 13.37 4.89 -19.85
N PRO A 61 13.36 6.21 -19.56
CA PRO A 61 12.36 6.79 -18.67
C PRO A 61 10.94 6.60 -19.21
N ILE A 62 10.10 5.92 -18.44
CA ILE A 62 8.71 5.62 -18.79
C ILE A 62 7.82 6.85 -18.52
N ASP A 63 7.05 7.29 -19.52
CA ASP A 63 6.03 8.33 -19.32
C ASP A 63 4.79 7.75 -18.61
N ILE A 64 4.66 8.09 -17.33
CA ILE A 64 3.53 7.72 -16.46
C ILE A 64 2.18 8.16 -17.05
N GLY A 65 2.14 9.34 -17.70
CA GLY A 65 0.93 9.88 -18.31
C GLY A 65 0.47 9.02 -19.48
N ALA A 66 1.40 8.61 -20.33
CA ALA A 66 1.14 7.71 -21.45
C ALA A 66 0.69 6.32 -20.97
N VAL A 67 1.37 5.76 -19.97
CA VAL A 67 1.00 4.47 -19.35
C VAL A 67 -0.40 4.56 -18.75
N ARG A 68 -0.70 5.61 -17.98
CA ARG A 68 -2.03 5.80 -17.39
C ARG A 68 -3.09 5.89 -18.47
N GLN A 69 -2.84 6.64 -19.54
CA GLN A 69 -3.81 6.80 -20.62
C GLN A 69 -4.07 5.48 -21.36
N ALA A 70 -3.02 4.71 -21.66
CA ALA A 70 -3.12 3.41 -22.34
C ALA A 70 -3.83 2.34 -21.50
N VAL A 71 -3.65 2.35 -20.18
CA VAL A 71 -4.35 1.39 -19.31
C VAL A 71 -5.78 1.85 -19.01
N SER A 72 -6.02 3.16 -18.87
CA SER A 72 -7.37 3.69 -18.63
C SER A 72 -8.32 3.50 -19.82
N SER A 73 -7.79 3.43 -21.05
CA SER A 73 -8.61 3.14 -22.24
C SER A 73 -9.18 1.72 -22.27
N LEU A 74 -8.63 0.81 -21.45
CA LEU A 74 -9.15 -0.55 -21.29
C LEU A 74 -10.44 -0.60 -20.46
N ASN A 75 -10.85 0.51 -19.84
CA ASN A 75 -12.08 0.62 -19.04
C ASN A 75 -12.16 -0.39 -17.87
N LEU A 76 -11.02 -0.70 -17.27
CA LEU A 76 -10.86 -1.65 -16.15
C LEU A 76 -11.14 -1.02 -14.77
N GLY A 77 -11.94 0.04 -14.69
CA GLY A 77 -12.20 0.76 -13.43
C GLY A 77 -11.06 1.69 -12.99
N ASP A 78 -10.85 1.83 -11.67
CA ASP A 78 -9.84 2.74 -11.12
C ASP A 78 -8.41 2.23 -11.38
N VAL A 79 -7.65 2.99 -12.16
CA VAL A 79 -6.24 2.70 -12.46
C VAL A 79 -5.32 3.70 -11.75
N LYS A 80 -4.39 3.19 -10.95
CA LYS A 80 -3.33 4.01 -10.32
C LYS A 80 -1.99 3.63 -10.91
N VAL A 81 -1.21 4.62 -11.34
CA VAL A 81 0.13 4.40 -11.89
C VAL A 81 1.13 5.16 -11.04
N GLN A 82 2.16 4.47 -10.57
CA GLN A 82 3.21 5.01 -9.70
C GLN A 82 4.59 4.67 -10.27
N GLU A 83 5.51 5.62 -10.19
CA GLU A 83 6.91 5.39 -10.55
C GLU A 83 7.68 4.82 -9.36
N ILE A 84 8.48 3.80 -9.62
CA ILE A 84 9.49 3.29 -8.71
C ILE A 84 10.82 3.90 -9.13
N ILE A 85 11.33 4.77 -8.26
CA ILE A 85 12.69 5.30 -8.36
C ILE A 85 13.56 4.45 -7.44
N ASP A 86 14.32 3.53 -8.03
CA ASP A 86 15.33 2.79 -7.29
C ASP A 86 16.67 3.55 -7.28
N PHE A 87 17.07 4.01 -6.10
CA PHE A 87 18.36 4.70 -5.91
C PHE A 87 19.56 3.75 -5.93
N ALA A 88 19.35 2.43 -5.93
CA ALA A 88 20.40 1.41 -5.99
C ALA A 88 20.93 1.15 -7.41
N GLY A 89 20.40 1.85 -8.43
CA GLY A 89 20.89 1.78 -9.81
C GLY A 89 20.15 0.78 -10.70
N SER A 90 18.98 0.28 -10.28
CA SER A 90 18.10 -0.50 -11.17
C SER A 90 17.46 0.41 -12.23
N ALA A 91 17.08 -0.20 -13.36
CA ALA A 91 16.32 0.48 -14.41
C ALA A 91 15.02 1.11 -13.83
N PRO A 92 14.62 2.31 -14.29
CA PRO A 92 13.38 2.94 -13.86
C PRO A 92 12.20 2.00 -14.09
N ALA A 93 11.30 1.92 -13.11
CA ALA A 93 10.15 1.03 -13.18
C ALA A 93 8.87 1.79 -12.87
N VAL A 94 7.78 1.31 -13.45
CA VAL A 94 6.43 1.82 -13.20
C VAL A 94 5.56 0.66 -12.71
N VAL A 95 4.77 0.94 -11.69
CA VAL A 95 3.76 0.02 -11.19
C VAL A 95 2.40 0.53 -11.57
N VAL A 96 1.64 -0.33 -12.23
CA VAL A 96 0.24 -0.13 -12.58
C VAL A 96 -0.59 -0.96 -11.62
N PHE A 97 -1.49 -0.30 -10.89
CA PHE A 97 -2.50 -0.92 -10.06
C PHE A 97 -3.85 -0.80 -10.76
N VAL A 98 -4.54 -1.92 -10.88
CA VAL A 98 -5.89 -2.01 -11.44
C VAL A 98 -6.81 -2.57 -10.37
N GLU A 99 -8.00 -1.97 -10.27
CA GLU A 99 -9.05 -2.43 -9.38
C GLU A 99 -9.47 -3.89 -9.65
N GLN A 100 -10.00 -4.55 -8.62
CA GLN A 100 -10.58 -5.89 -8.76
C GLN A 100 -11.65 -5.89 -9.86
N GLN A 101 -11.51 -6.84 -10.79
CA GLN A 101 -12.55 -7.15 -11.78
C GLN A 101 -13.42 -8.30 -11.27
N ASP A 102 -14.73 -8.15 -11.35
CA ASP A 102 -15.69 -9.21 -11.07
C ASP A 102 -16.25 -9.81 -12.37
N VAL A 103 -16.84 -11.00 -12.27
CA VAL A 103 -17.35 -11.81 -13.42
C VAL A 103 -18.42 -11.08 -14.26
N GLY A 104 -19.01 -10.00 -13.74
CA GLY A 104 -19.99 -9.17 -14.46
C GLY A 104 -19.40 -7.92 -15.12
N ASP A 105 -18.13 -7.62 -14.89
CA ASP A 105 -17.48 -6.46 -15.50
C ASP A 105 -17.10 -6.78 -16.95
N PRO A 106 -17.27 -5.83 -17.89
CA PRO A 106 -16.90 -6.04 -19.28
C PRO A 106 -15.37 -6.18 -19.37
N ALA A 107 -14.89 -7.43 -19.40
CA ALA A 107 -13.48 -7.69 -19.60
C ALA A 107 -13.06 -7.27 -21.03
N PRO A 108 -11.86 -6.67 -21.20
CA PRO A 108 -11.38 -6.27 -22.51
C PRO A 108 -11.14 -7.51 -23.39
N GLY A 109 -11.89 -7.62 -24.49
CA GLY A 109 -11.70 -8.68 -25.48
C GLY A 109 -12.56 -9.94 -25.31
N THR A 110 -13.53 -9.94 -24.38
CA THR A 110 -14.53 -11.02 -24.27
C THR A 110 -15.90 -10.54 -24.73
N ASP A 111 -16.54 -11.27 -25.63
CA ASP A 111 -17.93 -11.03 -26.00
C ASP A 111 -18.81 -11.20 -24.74
N ALA A 112 -19.72 -10.25 -24.51
CA ALA A 112 -20.63 -10.19 -23.36
C ALA A 112 -21.67 -11.35 -23.27
N ASP A 113 -21.45 -12.43 -24.02
CA ASP A 113 -22.35 -13.58 -24.19
C ASP A 113 -21.75 -14.90 -23.65
N ASP A 114 -20.50 -14.91 -23.17
CA ASP A 114 -19.90 -16.08 -22.51
C ASP A 114 -20.26 -16.13 -21.01
N GLY A 115 -21.56 -16.04 -20.72
CA GLY A 115 -22.15 -16.29 -19.40
C GLY A 115 -22.13 -17.78 -19.03
N GLY A 116 -21.08 -18.50 -19.40
CA GLY A 116 -20.87 -19.90 -19.08
C GLY A 116 -20.80 -20.10 -17.57
N GLU A 117 -21.66 -20.97 -17.05
CA GLU A 117 -21.65 -21.46 -15.68
C GLU A 117 -20.24 -22.01 -15.33
N GLY A 118 -19.38 -21.17 -14.75
CA GLY A 118 -18.01 -21.54 -14.39
C GLY A 118 -16.95 -20.41 -14.44
N VAL A 119 -17.29 -19.20 -14.89
CA VAL A 119 -16.36 -18.06 -14.83
C VAL A 119 -16.21 -17.60 -13.38
N ASN A 120 -14.99 -17.68 -12.84
CA ASN A 120 -14.66 -17.27 -11.48
C ASN A 120 -14.04 -15.87 -11.47
N ASN A 121 -14.08 -15.16 -10.34
CA ASN A 121 -13.45 -13.83 -10.21
C ASN A 121 -11.93 -13.87 -10.55
N GLU A 122 -11.28 -15.01 -10.34
CA GLU A 122 -9.86 -15.21 -10.66
C GLU A 122 -9.58 -15.16 -12.17
N THR A 123 -10.47 -15.68 -13.01
CA THR A 123 -10.31 -15.65 -14.47
C THR A 123 -10.52 -14.23 -15.02
N ALA A 124 -11.43 -13.45 -14.44
CA ALA A 124 -11.63 -12.05 -14.80
C ALA A 124 -10.40 -11.20 -14.46
N GLN A 125 -9.81 -11.42 -13.28
CA GLN A 125 -8.58 -10.73 -12.87
C GLN A 125 -7.37 -11.12 -13.74
N GLN A 126 -7.25 -12.40 -14.11
CA GLN A 126 -6.16 -12.85 -14.97
C GLN A 126 -6.30 -12.31 -16.40
N ALA A 127 -7.52 -12.20 -16.92
CA ALA A 127 -7.80 -11.55 -18.19
C ALA A 127 -7.38 -10.06 -18.14
N ALA A 128 -7.72 -9.34 -17.08
CA ALA A 128 -7.31 -7.96 -16.88
C ALA A 128 -5.78 -7.81 -16.82
N ALA A 129 -5.08 -8.71 -16.12
CA ALA A 129 -3.62 -8.72 -16.09
C ALA A 129 -3.01 -8.89 -17.48
N SER A 130 -3.55 -9.81 -18.29
CA SER A 130 -3.09 -10.00 -19.67
C SER A 130 -3.38 -8.81 -20.58
N ALA A 131 -4.54 -8.16 -20.43
CA ALA A 131 -4.89 -6.96 -21.20
C ALA A 131 -3.96 -5.79 -20.87
N VAL A 132 -3.64 -5.58 -19.59
CA VAL A 132 -2.65 -4.57 -19.15
C VAL A 132 -1.28 -4.90 -19.73
N GLN A 133 -0.86 -6.17 -19.69
CA GLN A 133 0.41 -6.59 -20.25
C GLN A 133 0.50 -6.29 -21.76
N THR A 134 -0.55 -6.59 -22.52
CA THR A 134 -0.60 -6.29 -23.97
C THR A 134 -0.54 -4.79 -24.22
N ALA A 135 -1.33 -3.99 -23.50
CA ALA A 135 -1.30 -2.53 -23.65
C ALA A 135 0.07 -1.92 -23.31
N LEU A 136 0.76 -2.47 -22.31
CA LEU A 136 2.12 -2.04 -21.95
C LEU A 136 3.15 -2.46 -23.01
N ARG A 137 3.03 -3.66 -23.57
CA ARG A 137 3.90 -4.11 -24.69
C ARG A 137 3.69 -3.25 -25.95
N ASP A 138 2.45 -2.87 -26.24
CA ASP A 138 2.14 -2.02 -27.40
C ASP A 138 2.68 -0.59 -27.23
N LEU A 139 2.69 -0.07 -26.00
CA LEU A 139 3.18 1.28 -25.69
C LEU A 139 4.72 1.36 -25.63
N LEU A 140 5.34 0.44 -24.89
CA LEU A 140 6.76 0.48 -24.54
C LEU A 140 7.64 -0.40 -25.46
N GLY A 141 7.03 -1.28 -26.26
CA GLY A 141 7.73 -2.22 -27.15
C GLY A 141 7.95 -3.61 -26.55
N GLU A 142 8.48 -4.54 -27.36
CA GLU A 142 8.62 -5.96 -26.95
C GLU A 142 9.77 -6.22 -25.95
N ASN A 143 10.73 -5.30 -25.82
CA ASN A 143 11.95 -5.49 -25.01
C ASN A 143 11.78 -5.16 -23.52
N VAL A 144 10.56 -4.93 -23.08
CA VAL A 144 10.26 -4.42 -21.75
C VAL A 144 10.22 -5.56 -20.74
N GLU A 145 10.86 -5.35 -19.58
CA GLU A 145 10.95 -6.37 -18.53
C GLU A 145 9.76 -6.25 -17.55
N PHE A 146 8.89 -7.26 -17.54
CA PHE A 146 7.86 -7.37 -16.52
C PHE A 146 8.46 -7.98 -15.25
N ARG A 147 8.80 -7.12 -14.28
CA ARG A 147 9.46 -7.57 -13.05
C ARG A 147 8.52 -8.32 -12.12
N LYS A 148 7.25 -7.89 -12.05
CA LYS A 148 6.27 -8.46 -11.12
C LYS A 148 4.85 -8.35 -11.66
N ILE A 149 4.09 -9.43 -11.56
CA ILE A 149 2.66 -9.44 -11.84
C ILE A 149 1.98 -10.14 -10.67
N ASP A 150 1.25 -9.38 -9.86
CA ASP A 150 0.49 -9.90 -8.74
C ASP A 150 -1.00 -9.81 -9.05
N VAL A 151 -1.69 -10.93 -8.89
CA VAL A 151 -3.15 -11.02 -9.02
C VAL A 151 -3.72 -11.47 -7.68
N VAL A 152 -4.57 -10.64 -7.08
CA VAL A 152 -5.13 -10.90 -5.75
C VAL A 152 -6.66 -10.98 -5.83
N GLY A 153 -7.18 -12.17 -5.50
CA GLY A 153 -8.61 -12.44 -5.45
C GLY A 153 -9.32 -11.77 -4.25
N PRO A 154 -10.64 -11.54 -4.35
CA PRO A 154 -11.46 -10.99 -3.25
C PRO A 154 -11.43 -11.84 -1.98
N THR A 155 -11.42 -13.17 -2.14
CA THR A 155 -11.47 -14.09 -1.00
C THR A 155 -10.16 -14.05 -0.20
N VAL A 156 -9.02 -14.02 -0.90
CA VAL A 156 -7.69 -13.99 -0.26
C VAL A 156 -7.43 -12.65 0.39
N SER A 157 -7.82 -11.54 -0.26
CA SER A 157 -7.69 -10.19 0.32
C SER A 157 -8.55 -10.00 1.57
N GLY A 158 -9.80 -10.50 1.55
CA GLY A 158 -10.67 -10.49 2.72
C GLY A 158 -10.10 -11.28 3.90
N GLU A 159 -9.54 -12.47 3.63
CA GLU A 159 -8.88 -13.27 4.67
C GLU A 159 -7.60 -12.60 5.19
N LEU A 160 -6.83 -11.94 4.33
CA LEU A 160 -5.62 -11.22 4.70
C LEU A 160 -5.92 -10.03 5.62
N ILE A 161 -7.01 -9.28 5.38
CA ILE A 161 -7.48 -8.22 6.29
C ILE A 161 -7.72 -8.81 7.68
N GLN A 162 -8.50 -9.89 7.78
CA GLN A 162 -8.87 -10.47 9.06
C GLN A 162 -7.66 -11.01 9.83
N ARG A 163 -6.74 -11.68 9.12
CA ARG A 163 -5.48 -12.18 9.69
C ARG A 163 -4.59 -11.02 10.15
N GLY A 164 -4.49 -9.96 9.36
CA GLY A 164 -3.74 -8.74 9.70
C GLY A 164 -4.27 -8.07 10.97
N ILE A 165 -5.59 -7.85 11.05
CA ILE A 165 -6.22 -7.26 12.25
C ILE A 165 -5.96 -8.13 13.49
N THR A 166 -6.15 -9.44 13.36
CA THR A 166 -5.94 -10.38 14.48
C THR A 166 -4.47 -10.36 14.93
N ALA A 167 -3.53 -10.34 13.98
CA ALA A 167 -2.10 -10.30 14.29
C ALA A 167 -1.71 -9.01 15.03
N VAL A 168 -2.19 -7.85 14.58
CA VAL A 168 -1.89 -6.56 15.22
C VAL A 168 -2.46 -6.49 16.63
N VAL A 169 -3.73 -6.89 16.82
CA VAL A 169 -4.37 -6.89 18.15
C VAL A 169 -3.63 -7.83 19.10
N LEU A 170 -3.28 -9.03 18.63
CA LEU A 170 -2.55 -10.02 19.42
C LEU A 170 -1.13 -9.54 19.75
N ALA A 171 -0.43 -8.88 18.82
CA ALA A 171 0.89 -8.29 19.05
C ALA A 171 0.84 -7.18 20.11
N ILE A 172 -0.12 -6.26 20.02
CA ILE A 172 -0.33 -5.20 21.02
C ILE A 172 -0.63 -5.83 22.39
N GLY A 173 -1.50 -6.84 22.43
CA GLY A 173 -1.83 -7.57 23.66
C GLY A 173 -0.61 -8.24 24.30
N MET A 174 0.22 -8.93 23.51
CA MET A 174 1.46 -9.55 23.99
C MET A 174 2.46 -8.50 24.50
N MET A 175 2.59 -7.35 23.83
CA MET A 175 3.43 -6.27 24.32
C MET A 175 2.94 -5.72 25.66
N LEU A 176 1.63 -5.49 25.81
CA LEU A 176 1.04 -5.06 27.09
C LEU A 176 1.34 -6.03 28.22
N ILE A 177 1.15 -7.32 27.96
CA ILE A 177 1.42 -8.40 28.93
C ILE A 177 2.91 -8.39 29.29
N TYR A 178 3.80 -8.32 28.31
CA TYR A 178 5.23 -8.28 28.55
C TYR A 178 5.64 -7.07 29.41
N ILE A 179 5.20 -5.87 29.04
CA ILE A 179 5.54 -4.65 29.80
C ILE A 179 4.94 -4.74 31.22
N TRP A 180 3.77 -5.34 31.38
CA TRP A 180 3.12 -5.51 32.69
C TRP A 180 3.85 -6.50 33.60
N PHE A 181 4.40 -7.59 33.06
CA PHE A 181 5.26 -8.47 33.86
C PHE A 181 6.62 -7.84 34.15
N ARG A 182 7.12 -7.01 33.24
CA ARG A 182 8.46 -6.42 33.32
C ARG A 182 8.53 -5.14 34.17
N PHE A 183 7.43 -4.41 34.29
CA PHE A 183 7.28 -3.11 34.97
C PHE A 183 5.90 -3.03 35.67
N GLU A 184 5.57 -1.90 36.30
CA GLU A 184 4.21 -1.69 36.80
C GLU A 184 3.20 -1.47 35.65
N TRP A 185 1.93 -1.85 35.85
CA TRP A 185 0.88 -1.82 34.82
C TRP A 185 0.63 -0.42 34.22
N GLN A 186 0.92 0.64 34.98
CA GLN A 186 0.81 2.04 34.57
C GLN A 186 1.77 2.35 33.41
N PHE A 187 2.95 1.72 33.39
CA PHE A 187 3.92 1.87 32.31
C PHE A 187 3.48 1.13 31.05
N SER A 188 2.74 0.02 31.17
CA SER A 188 2.19 -0.70 30.02
C SER A 188 1.15 0.14 29.27
N VAL A 189 0.24 0.78 30.00
CA VAL A 189 -0.78 1.64 29.38
C VAL A 189 -0.14 2.91 28.81
N GLY A 190 0.76 3.54 29.56
CA GLY A 190 1.43 4.78 29.13
C GLY A 190 2.43 4.63 27.99
N ALA A 191 2.86 3.41 27.65
CA ALA A 191 3.75 3.17 26.51
C ALA A 191 2.99 3.02 25.17
N ILE A 192 1.69 2.74 25.22
CA ILE A 192 0.86 2.47 24.03
C ILE A 192 -0.07 3.63 23.69
N VAL A 193 -0.52 4.38 24.71
CA VAL A 193 -1.40 5.56 24.57
C VAL A 193 -0.57 6.83 24.46
#